data_AF-A0A6L2NZJ6-F1
#
_entry.id   AF-A0A6L2NZJ6-F1
#
_cell.length_a   1.000
_cell.length_b   1.000
_cell.length_c   1.000
_cell.angle_alpha   90.00
_cell.angle_beta   90.00
_cell.angle_gamma   90.00
#
_symmetry.space_group_name_H-M   'P 1'
#
loop_
_entity.id
_entity.type
_entity.pdbx_description
1 polymer ?
#
loop_
_entity_poly.entity_id
_entity_poly.type
_entity_poly.pdbx_seq_one_letter_code
_entity_poly.pdbx_strand_id
1 'polypeptide(L)'
;MINSFHSLVKNTQEDVKPQVFETYVKAKDLDLWHIILNCGFPPLAKNKVIEILEYVPFEEQSDNLKKKLAKNNEAKMVLYNALPKKEYERVFMCKTDKDIWQSLLITHQGNIQVKDNKIDLLVQQYEQFTILEEESIDSGVARFNTIITSLKALDESFSSKNYVRKFLRDLHPKWRAKVMAIEELKDLSSLALDELIENLKVHEVVMNKDSKIYKGKKERIKSISLKAKKDSSDDETSTSGSDDEEYAMAVRNFKMFFTRKGKFVRQPREERKSL
;
A
#
# COMPACT_ATOMS: atom_id res chain seq x y z
N MET A 1 8.87 25.57 22.79
CA MET A 1 8.81 24.47 21.80
C MET A 1 8.33 23.15 22.39
N ILE A 2 8.79 22.71 23.57
CA ILE A 2 8.40 21.44 24.23
C ILE A 2 6.90 21.37 24.59
N ASN A 3 6.29 22.49 24.99
CA ASN A 3 4.86 22.53 25.36
C ASN A 3 3.92 22.33 24.16
N SER A 4 4.37 22.59 22.93
CA SER A 4 3.57 22.41 21.72
C SER A 4 3.49 20.92 21.30
N PHE A 5 4.56 20.15 21.51
CA PHE A 5 4.59 18.71 21.24
C PHE A 5 3.75 17.92 22.24
N HIS A 6 3.79 18.30 23.53
CA HIS A 6 2.96 17.69 24.56
C HIS A 6 1.45 17.89 24.31
N SER A 7 1.07 18.99 23.66
CA SER A 7 -0.32 19.20 23.21
C SER A 7 -0.67 18.41 21.96
N LEU A 8 0.28 18.17 21.05
CA LEU A 8 0.03 17.46 19.79
C LEU A 8 -0.28 15.97 20.04
N VAL A 9 0.47 15.32 20.94
CA VAL A 9 0.26 13.90 21.27
C VAL A 9 -1.03 13.66 22.08
N LYS A 10 -1.48 14.66 22.84
CA LYS A 10 -2.70 14.56 23.67
C LYS A 10 -3.99 14.92 22.96
N ASN A 11 -3.93 15.74 21.89
CA ASN A 11 -5.12 16.25 21.20
C ASN A 11 -5.49 15.48 19.93
N THR A 12 -4.64 14.57 19.46
CA THR A 12 -5.03 13.66 18.38
C THR A 12 -5.77 12.47 18.99
N GLN A 13 -7.05 12.34 18.64
CA GLN A 13 -7.82 11.10 18.77
C GLN A 13 -7.23 9.95 17.90
N GLU A 14 -6.12 10.22 17.20
CA GLU A 14 -5.37 9.31 16.35
C GLU A 14 -4.41 8.45 17.17
N ASP A 15 -4.31 7.18 16.77
CA ASP A 15 -3.44 6.17 17.34
C ASP A 15 -1.99 6.66 17.53
N VAL A 16 -1.40 6.34 18.69
CA VAL A 16 0.00 6.68 18.98
C VAL A 16 0.90 5.93 18.00
N LYS A 17 1.45 6.64 17.01
CA LYS A 17 2.46 6.06 16.10
C LYS A 17 3.76 5.82 16.86
N PRO A 18 4.30 4.59 16.89
CA PRO A 18 5.54 4.27 17.62
C PRO A 18 6.72 5.20 17.29
N GLN A 19 6.80 5.69 16.05
CA GLN A 19 7.86 6.59 15.56
C GLN A 19 7.79 8.01 16.17
N VAL A 20 6.58 8.56 16.32
CA VAL A 20 6.36 9.86 16.96
C VAL A 20 6.77 9.77 18.43
N PHE A 21 6.45 8.64 19.05
CA PHE A 21 6.75 8.35 20.42
C PHE A 21 8.26 8.14 20.68
N GLU A 22 8.94 7.37 19.82
CA GLU A 22 10.40 7.22 19.82
C GLU A 22 11.09 8.59 19.75
N THR A 23 10.66 9.43 18.82
CA THR A 23 11.21 10.79 18.65
C THR A 23 11.03 11.63 19.91
N TYR A 24 9.86 11.55 20.56
CA TYR A 24 9.59 12.26 21.81
C TYR A 24 10.51 11.82 22.95
N VAL A 25 10.70 10.51 23.13
CA VAL A 25 11.57 9.98 24.20
C VAL A 25 13.03 10.36 23.94
N LYS A 26 13.54 10.20 22.72
CA LYS A 26 14.90 10.61 22.35
C LYS A 26 15.14 12.11 22.56
N ALA A 27 14.14 12.95 22.33
CA ALA A 27 14.22 14.38 22.57
C ALA A 27 14.25 14.75 24.08
N LYS A 28 13.73 13.87 24.95
CA LYS A 28 13.78 14.05 26.40
C LYS A 28 15.12 13.62 26.98
N ASP A 29 15.57 12.42 26.64
CA ASP A 29 16.86 11.86 27.05
C ASP A 29 17.19 10.65 26.16
N LEU A 30 18.34 10.69 25.48
CA LEU A 30 18.81 9.61 24.61
C LEU A 30 19.17 8.36 25.42
N ASP A 31 19.68 8.52 26.64
CA ASP A 31 20.04 7.41 27.52
C ASP A 31 18.79 6.66 27.99
N LEU A 32 17.68 7.37 28.22
CA LEU A 32 16.39 6.73 28.51
C LEU A 32 15.91 5.87 27.34
N TRP A 33 16.05 6.33 26.09
CA TRP A 33 15.71 5.52 24.92
C TRP A 33 16.54 4.24 24.84
N HIS A 34 17.85 4.33 25.10
CA HIS A 34 18.72 3.15 25.15
C HIS A 34 18.31 2.15 26.24
N ILE A 35 17.85 2.63 27.39
CA ILE A 35 17.37 1.79 28.48
C ILE A 35 16.08 1.06 28.10
N ILE A 36 15.10 1.78 27.54
CA ILE A 36 13.81 1.20 27.11
C ILE A 36 14.01 0.03 26.14
N LEU A 37 14.94 0.15 25.20
CA LEU A 37 15.21 -0.89 24.21
C LEU A 37 15.93 -2.11 24.80
N ASN A 38 16.93 -1.87 25.65
CA ASN A 38 17.92 -2.90 25.99
C ASN A 38 17.75 -3.49 27.39
N CYS A 39 16.97 -2.83 28.24
CA CYS A 39 17.15 -2.92 29.68
C CYS A 39 15.80 -2.95 30.39
N GLY A 40 14.95 -3.91 30.03
CA GLY A 40 13.81 -4.28 30.86
C GLY A 40 14.33 -4.80 32.19
N PHE A 41 14.37 -3.95 33.21
CA PHE A 41 14.95 -4.28 34.51
C PHE A 41 13.84 -4.60 35.52
N PRO A 42 13.45 -5.88 35.67
CA PRO A 42 12.73 -6.30 36.85
C PRO A 42 13.69 -6.31 38.06
N PRO A 43 13.19 -6.15 39.30
CA PRO A 43 14.00 -6.20 40.52
C PRO A 43 14.42 -7.63 40.86
N LEU A 44 15.15 -8.28 39.97
CA LEU A 44 15.60 -9.67 40.08
C LEU A 44 17.13 -9.72 40.15
N ALA A 45 17.67 -10.48 41.10
CA ALA A 45 19.09 -10.82 41.12
C ALA A 45 19.28 -12.34 41.03
N LYS A 46 20.39 -12.77 40.42
CA LYS A 46 20.74 -14.19 40.32
C LYS A 46 21.24 -14.68 41.68
N ASN A 47 20.52 -15.61 42.31
CA ASN A 47 20.95 -16.25 43.54
C ASN A 47 22.23 -17.08 43.24
N LYS A 48 23.34 -16.76 43.92
CA LYS A 48 24.66 -17.39 43.67
C LYS A 48 24.69 -18.89 44.00
N VAL A 49 23.72 -19.39 44.75
CA VAL A 49 23.66 -20.79 45.21
C VAL A 49 22.77 -21.64 44.31
N ILE A 50 21.66 -21.09 43.82
CA ILE A 50 20.60 -21.84 43.13
C ILE A 50 20.56 -21.50 41.62
N GLU A 51 21.30 -20.47 41.18
CA GLU A 51 21.28 -19.91 39.82
C GLU A 51 19.93 -19.39 39.32
N ILE A 52 18.91 -19.33 40.17
CA ILE A 52 17.57 -18.80 39.87
C ILE A 52 17.53 -17.28 40.10
N LEU A 53 16.72 -16.57 39.31
CA LEU A 53 16.42 -15.15 39.48
C LEU A 53 15.35 -14.99 40.58
N GLU A 54 15.71 -14.36 41.70
CA GLU A 54 14.81 -14.09 42.82
C GLU A 54 14.61 -12.59 43.03
N TYR A 55 13.45 -12.25 43.59
CA TYR A 55 13.13 -10.88 44.01
C TYR A 55 14.01 -10.50 45.19
N VAL A 56 14.80 -9.44 45.03
CA VAL A 56 15.68 -8.95 46.09
C VAL A 56 15.05 -7.74 46.79
N PRO A 57 14.87 -7.78 48.13
CA PRO A 57 14.45 -6.62 48.92
C PRO A 57 15.29 -5.39 48.60
N PHE A 58 14.67 -4.21 48.56
CA PHE A 58 15.33 -2.98 48.12
C PHE A 58 16.62 -2.68 48.90
N GLU A 59 16.62 -2.98 50.18
CA GLU A 59 17.73 -2.77 51.12
C GLU A 59 18.98 -3.56 50.70
N GLU A 60 18.79 -4.77 50.17
CA GLU A 60 19.85 -5.71 49.78
C GLU A 60 20.31 -5.53 48.33
N GLN A 61 19.66 -4.66 47.55
CA GLN A 61 20.05 -4.38 46.18
C GLN A 61 21.35 -3.57 46.12
N SER A 62 22.25 -3.99 45.21
CA SER A 62 23.45 -3.22 44.90
C SER A 62 23.13 -1.81 44.40
N ASP A 63 24.00 -0.84 44.65
CA ASP A 63 23.84 0.54 44.18
C ASP A 63 23.66 0.64 42.66
N ASN A 64 24.28 -0.27 41.91
CA ASN A 64 24.12 -0.36 40.46
C ASN A 64 22.68 -0.75 40.08
N LEU A 65 22.11 -1.78 40.74
CA LEU A 65 20.72 -2.18 40.52
C LEU A 65 19.73 -1.08 40.91
N LYS A 66 19.97 -0.38 42.03
CA LYS A 66 19.15 0.75 42.46
C LYS A 66 19.15 1.89 41.44
N LYS A 67 20.32 2.25 40.91
CA LYS A 67 20.45 3.26 39.84
C LYS A 67 19.70 2.85 38.56
N LYS A 68 19.80 1.58 38.17
CA LYS A 68 19.08 1.02 37.01
C LYS A 68 17.56 1.04 37.21
N LEU A 69 17.08 0.66 38.40
CA LEU A 69 15.65 0.68 38.74
C LEU A 69 15.10 2.11 38.73
N ALA A 70 15.86 3.08 39.27
CA ALA A 70 15.50 4.49 39.23
C ALA A 70 15.33 4.99 37.79
N LYS A 71 16.26 4.62 36.89
CA LYS A 71 16.18 4.96 35.47
C LYS A 71 15.01 4.28 34.74
N ASN A 72 14.70 3.02 35.05
CA ASN A 72 13.49 2.35 34.54
C ASN A 72 12.21 3.08 34.99
N ASN A 73 12.13 3.50 36.25
CA ASN A 73 10.97 4.26 36.74
C ASN A 73 10.87 5.63 36.08
N GLU A 74 11.99 6.31 35.87
CA GLU A 74 12.06 7.56 35.10
C GLU A 74 11.54 7.35 33.67
N ALA A 75 12.01 6.29 32.98
CA ALA A 75 11.51 5.90 31.67
C ALA A 75 10.00 5.63 31.68
N LYS A 76 9.50 4.81 32.62
CA LYS A 76 8.05 4.55 32.77
C LYS A 76 7.23 5.83 32.93
N MET A 77 7.71 6.78 33.74
CA MET A 77 7.02 8.07 33.92
C MET A 77 6.99 8.89 32.62
N VAL A 78 8.09 8.90 31.85
CA VAL A 78 8.12 9.54 30.53
C VAL A 78 7.15 8.86 29.57
N LEU A 79 7.11 7.52 29.56
CA LEU A 79 6.19 6.74 28.73
C LEU A 79 4.74 7.07 29.09
N TYR A 80 4.34 6.97 30.35
CA TYR A 80 2.96 7.21 30.78
C TYR A 80 2.49 8.64 30.49
N ASN A 81 3.35 9.65 30.67
CA ASN A 81 2.99 11.04 30.41
C ASN A 81 2.74 11.34 28.93
N ALA A 82 3.35 10.55 28.03
CA ALA A 82 3.20 10.67 26.58
C ALA A 82 2.00 9.89 26.03
N LEU A 83 1.42 8.97 26.80
CA LEU A 83 0.30 8.15 26.32
C LEU A 83 -1.05 8.83 26.57
N PRO A 84 -1.99 8.75 25.62
CA PRO A 84 -3.38 9.06 25.88
C PRO A 84 -3.97 8.04 26.86
N LYS A 85 -5.03 8.43 27.58
CA LYS A 85 -5.64 7.63 28.66
C LYS A 85 -5.93 6.18 28.24
N LYS A 86 -6.51 5.98 27.06
CA LYS A 86 -6.84 4.66 26.50
C LYS A 86 -5.62 3.74 26.36
N GLU A 87 -4.51 4.27 25.87
CA GLU A 87 -3.26 3.50 25.71
C GLU A 87 -2.58 3.26 27.04
N TYR A 88 -2.61 4.24 27.96
CA TYR A 88 -2.13 4.08 29.33
C TYR A 88 -2.84 2.93 30.06
N GLU A 89 -4.17 2.88 30.02
CA GLU A 89 -4.98 1.84 30.68
C GLU A 89 -4.60 0.43 30.21
N ARG A 90 -4.19 0.29 28.94
CA ARG A 90 -3.73 -0.97 28.37
C ARG A 90 -2.37 -1.42 28.92
N VAL A 91 -1.43 -0.49 29.10
CA VAL A 91 -0.04 -0.79 29.49
C VAL A 91 0.24 -0.59 30.98
N PHE A 92 -0.73 -0.13 31.77
CA PHE A 92 -0.53 0.20 33.19
C PHE A 92 -0.01 -0.99 34.01
N MET A 93 -0.42 -2.21 33.66
CA MET A 93 -0.01 -3.44 34.36
C MET A 93 1.40 -3.93 33.95
N CYS A 94 2.04 -3.30 32.97
CA CYS A 94 3.39 -3.66 32.55
C CYS A 94 4.43 -3.35 33.65
N LYS A 95 5.31 -4.31 33.91
CA LYS A 95 6.28 -4.23 35.02
C LYS A 95 7.45 -3.34 34.65
N THR A 96 8.02 -3.54 33.46
CA THR A 96 9.16 -2.77 32.97
C THR A 96 8.76 -1.78 31.88
N ASP A 97 9.60 -0.77 31.66
CA ASP A 97 9.50 0.15 30.52
C ASP A 97 9.55 -0.59 29.17
N LYS A 98 10.37 -1.65 29.08
CA LYS A 98 10.46 -2.55 27.93
C LYS A 98 9.14 -3.28 27.67
N ASP A 99 8.45 -3.77 28.71
CA ASP A 99 7.15 -4.43 28.56
C ASP A 99 6.09 -3.46 28.03
N ILE A 100 6.12 -2.20 28.51
CA ILE A 100 5.24 -1.14 28.00
C ILE A 100 5.51 -0.93 26.51
N TRP A 101 6.78 -0.76 26.14
CA TRP A 101 7.18 -0.54 24.75
C TRP A 101 6.79 -1.71 23.84
N GLN A 102 7.05 -2.95 24.26
CA GLN A 102 6.66 -4.14 23.50
C GLN A 102 5.14 -4.25 23.35
N SER A 103 4.37 -3.97 24.39
CA SER A 103 2.90 -3.96 24.33
C SER A 103 2.38 -2.91 23.33
N LEU A 104 2.98 -1.72 23.31
CA LEU A 104 2.66 -0.67 22.33
C LEU A 104 3.01 -1.10 20.91
N LEU A 105 4.18 -1.70 20.69
CA LEU A 105 4.56 -2.26 19.38
C LEU A 105 3.57 -3.31 18.90
N ILE A 106 3.21 -4.28 19.75
CA ILE A 106 2.25 -5.34 19.41
C ILE A 106 0.88 -4.75 19.10
N THR A 107 0.43 -3.75 19.86
CA THR A 107 -0.88 -3.13 19.68
C THR A 107 -0.97 -2.36 18.36
N HIS A 108 0.07 -1.59 18.02
CA HIS A 108 0.03 -0.66 16.88
C HIS A 108 0.62 -1.23 15.58
N GLN A 109 1.64 -2.10 15.67
CA GLN A 109 2.28 -2.73 14.51
C GLN A 109 1.84 -4.20 14.32
N GLY A 110 1.45 -4.88 15.40
CA GLY A 110 1.24 -6.32 15.44
C GLY A 110 2.42 -7.04 16.09
N ASN A 111 2.26 -8.34 16.39
CA ASN A 111 3.42 -9.16 16.77
C ASN A 111 4.39 -9.32 15.59
N ILE A 112 5.60 -9.84 15.86
CA ILE A 112 6.66 -9.99 14.84
C ILE A 112 6.12 -10.73 13.59
N GLN A 113 5.42 -11.85 13.78
CA GLN A 113 4.87 -12.63 12.66
C GLN A 113 3.84 -11.84 11.83
N VAL A 114 2.96 -11.08 12.47
CA VAL A 114 1.97 -10.23 11.79
C VAL A 114 2.65 -9.08 11.07
N LYS A 115 3.72 -8.51 11.66
CA LYS A 115 4.55 -7.48 11.02
C LYS A 115 5.20 -8.03 9.76
N ASP A 116 5.84 -9.19 9.84
CA ASP A 116 6.51 -9.85 8.71
C ASP A 116 5.51 -10.16 7.59
N ASN A 117 4.35 -10.75 7.92
CA ASN A 117 3.30 -11.02 6.92
C ASN A 117 2.77 -9.74 6.25
N LYS A 118 2.68 -8.62 6.99
CA LYS A 118 2.28 -7.32 6.42
C LYS A 118 3.37 -6.79 5.48
N ILE A 119 4.64 -6.93 5.86
CA ILE A 119 5.78 -6.56 5.02
C ILE A 119 5.74 -7.38 3.72
N ASP A 120 5.60 -8.70 3.80
CA ASP A 120 5.54 -9.59 2.63
C ASP A 120 4.40 -9.18 1.68
N LEU A 121 3.21 -8.89 2.21
CA LEU A 121 2.08 -8.43 1.41
C LEU A 121 2.37 -7.09 0.72
N LEU A 122 2.97 -6.14 1.44
CA LEU A 122 3.32 -4.82 0.89
C LEU A 122 4.44 -4.92 -0.15
N VAL A 123 5.43 -5.80 0.05
CA VAL A 123 6.48 -6.09 -0.92
C VAL A 123 5.88 -6.71 -2.17
N GLN A 124 4.95 -7.66 -2.03
CA GLN A 124 4.24 -8.23 -3.17
C GLN A 124 3.44 -7.17 -3.93
N GLN A 125 2.71 -6.29 -3.23
CA GLN A 125 2.00 -5.17 -3.84
C GLN A 125 2.93 -4.20 -4.56
N TYR A 126 4.10 -3.93 -3.98
CA TYR A 126 5.14 -3.12 -4.60
C TYR A 126 5.68 -3.79 -5.87
N GLU A 127 6.02 -5.07 -5.82
CA GLU A 127 6.55 -5.82 -6.98
C GLU A 127 5.54 -5.89 -8.13
N GLN A 128 4.27 -6.13 -7.81
CA GLN A 128 3.16 -6.20 -8.78
C GLN A 128 2.60 -4.83 -9.18
N PHE A 129 3.15 -3.74 -8.63
CA PHE A 129 2.69 -2.40 -8.93
C PHE A 129 2.80 -2.08 -10.43
N THR A 130 1.74 -1.49 -10.97
CA THR A 130 1.66 -1.02 -12.35
C THR A 130 0.68 0.15 -12.44
N ILE A 131 0.97 1.11 -13.31
CA ILE A 131 0.08 2.23 -13.63
C ILE A 131 -0.67 1.87 -14.90
N LEU A 132 -2.01 1.87 -14.81
CA LEU A 132 -2.87 1.46 -15.92
C LEU A 132 -2.94 2.56 -17.00
N GLU A 133 -3.40 2.20 -18.21
CA GLU A 133 -3.50 3.15 -19.32
C GLU A 133 -4.45 4.32 -19.04
N GLU A 134 -5.61 4.04 -18.46
CA GLU A 134 -6.64 5.03 -18.14
C GLU A 134 -6.37 5.76 -16.81
N GLU A 135 -5.36 5.30 -16.05
CA GLU A 135 -5.01 5.89 -14.78
C GLU A 135 -4.13 7.13 -14.96
N SER A 136 -4.41 8.18 -14.19
CA SER A 136 -3.58 9.38 -14.17
C SER A 136 -2.27 9.17 -13.40
N ILE A 137 -1.24 9.92 -13.75
CA ILE A 137 0.04 9.91 -13.01
C ILE A 137 -0.19 10.26 -11.53
N ASP A 138 -1.04 11.24 -11.23
CA ASP A 138 -1.39 11.60 -9.84
C ASP A 138 -1.95 10.41 -9.04
N SER A 139 -2.89 9.67 -9.63
CA SER A 139 -3.46 8.47 -8.99
C SER A 139 -2.39 7.41 -8.76
N GLY A 140 -1.58 7.12 -9.78
CA GLY A 140 -0.49 6.15 -9.67
C GLY A 140 0.51 6.52 -8.58
N VAL A 141 0.91 7.79 -8.51
CA VAL A 141 1.81 8.32 -7.47
C VAL A 141 1.21 8.17 -6.08
N ALA A 142 -0.08 8.49 -5.90
CA ALA A 142 -0.73 8.36 -4.60
C ALA A 142 -0.71 6.90 -4.10
N ARG A 143 -1.03 5.93 -4.98
CA ARG A 143 -0.97 4.49 -4.63
C ARG A 143 0.45 4.04 -4.32
N PHE A 144 1.42 4.44 -5.15
CA PHE A 144 2.82 4.09 -4.96
C PHE A 144 3.38 4.64 -3.64
N ASN A 145 3.11 5.91 -3.35
CA ASN A 145 3.51 6.54 -2.09
C ASN A 145 2.87 5.86 -0.89
N THR A 146 1.59 5.47 -0.98
CA THR A 146 0.91 4.74 0.10
C THR A 146 1.65 3.45 0.46
N ILE A 147 2.07 2.67 -0.54
CA ILE A 147 2.84 1.43 -0.34
C ILE A 147 4.21 1.75 0.32
N ILE A 148 4.94 2.73 -0.23
CA ILE A 148 6.25 3.14 0.28
C ILE A 148 6.18 3.62 1.73
N THR A 149 5.20 4.47 2.05
CA THR A 149 5.03 5.00 3.40
C THR A 149 4.62 3.92 4.38
N SER A 150 3.83 2.93 3.93
CA SER A 150 3.43 1.79 4.76
C SER A 150 4.61 0.87 5.06
N LEU A 151 5.47 0.60 4.08
CA LEU A 151 6.72 -0.13 4.29
C LEU A 151 7.64 0.59 5.29
N LYS A 152 7.86 1.90 5.08
CA LYS A 152 8.67 2.73 5.98
C LYS A 152 8.12 2.78 7.41
N ALA A 153 6.79 2.71 7.57
CA ALA A 153 6.15 2.65 8.88
C ALA A 153 6.46 1.35 9.65
N LEU A 154 6.86 0.30 8.94
CA LEU A 154 7.24 -1.00 9.49
C LEU A 154 8.77 -1.19 9.53
N ASP A 155 9.54 -0.12 9.40
CA ASP A 155 11.02 -0.13 9.36
C ASP A 155 11.61 -0.87 8.15
N GLU A 156 10.80 -1.18 7.13
CA GLU A 156 11.25 -1.75 5.87
C GLU A 156 11.33 -0.64 4.80
N SER A 157 12.43 -0.54 4.07
CA SER A 157 12.51 0.47 3.01
C SER A 157 13.51 0.11 1.92
N PHE A 158 13.22 0.60 0.72
CA PHE A 158 14.14 0.51 -0.41
C PHE A 158 14.90 1.83 -0.55
N SER A 159 16.05 1.78 -1.23
CA SER A 159 16.80 2.98 -1.61
C SER A 159 15.96 3.91 -2.50
N SER A 160 16.14 5.24 -2.36
CA SER A 160 15.51 6.25 -3.23
C SER A 160 15.71 5.96 -4.72
N LYS A 161 16.91 5.53 -5.12
CA LYS A 161 17.24 5.13 -6.49
C LYS A 161 16.41 3.94 -6.98
N ASN A 162 16.02 3.03 -6.08
CA ASN A 162 15.17 1.89 -6.42
C ASN A 162 13.73 2.35 -6.67
N TYR A 163 13.23 3.36 -5.94
CA TYR A 163 11.90 3.92 -6.17
C TYR A 163 11.76 4.58 -7.53
N VAL A 164 12.75 5.40 -7.96
CA VAL A 164 12.76 6.05 -9.28
C VAL A 164 12.74 5.02 -10.40
N ARG A 165 13.66 4.03 -10.36
CA ARG A 165 13.73 2.96 -11.36
C ARG A 165 12.48 2.10 -11.39
N LYS A 166 11.93 1.76 -10.22
CA LYS A 166 10.69 0.98 -10.12
C LYS A 166 9.53 1.75 -10.75
N PHE A 167 9.33 3.01 -10.37
CA PHE A 167 8.22 3.81 -10.86
C PHE A 167 8.25 3.97 -12.38
N LEU A 168 9.43 4.25 -12.97
CA LEU A 168 9.60 4.33 -14.43
C LEU A 168 9.26 3.01 -15.15
N ARG A 169 9.68 1.87 -14.58
CA ARG A 169 9.44 0.55 -15.16
C ARG A 169 7.97 0.14 -15.11
N ASP A 170 7.26 0.61 -14.10
CA ASP A 170 5.87 0.25 -13.84
C ASP A 170 4.86 1.17 -14.56
N LEU A 171 5.35 2.18 -15.30
CA LEU A 171 4.52 3.01 -16.18
C LEU A 171 3.96 2.19 -17.36
N HIS A 172 2.72 2.50 -17.76
CA HIS A 172 2.11 1.90 -18.94
C HIS A 172 2.99 2.07 -20.20
N PRO A 173 3.05 1.08 -21.12
CA PRO A 173 3.88 1.14 -22.33
C PRO A 173 3.73 2.40 -23.20
N LYS A 174 2.60 3.11 -23.12
CA LYS A 174 2.41 4.42 -23.80
C LYS A 174 3.48 5.46 -23.41
N TRP A 175 4.10 5.30 -22.25
CA TRP A 175 5.14 6.19 -21.73
C TRP A 175 6.56 5.83 -22.19
N ARG A 176 6.77 4.71 -22.90
CA ARG A 176 8.12 4.21 -23.26
C ARG A 176 9.02 5.26 -23.89
N ALA A 177 8.51 6.04 -24.86
CA ALA A 177 9.30 7.07 -25.52
C ALA A 177 9.82 8.14 -24.54
N LYS A 178 8.97 8.55 -23.59
CA LYS A 178 9.33 9.52 -22.55
C LYS A 178 10.29 8.91 -21.53
N VAL A 179 10.09 7.65 -21.15
CA VAL A 179 10.99 6.92 -20.24
C VAL A 179 12.39 6.83 -20.84
N MET A 180 12.54 6.36 -22.09
CA MET A 180 13.84 6.28 -22.77
C MET A 180 14.54 7.65 -22.81
N ALA A 181 13.83 8.71 -23.15
CA ALA A 181 14.39 10.06 -23.17
C ALA A 181 14.90 10.52 -21.78
N ILE A 182 14.22 10.12 -20.70
CA ILE A 182 14.67 10.43 -19.33
C ILE A 182 15.93 9.62 -18.99
N GLU A 183 15.96 8.34 -19.35
CA GLU A 183 17.10 7.44 -19.11
C GLU A 183 18.36 7.86 -19.88
N GLU A 184 18.19 8.42 -21.09
CA GLU A 184 19.30 8.93 -21.91
C GLU A 184 19.83 10.30 -21.43
N LEU A 185 18.94 11.17 -20.95
CA LEU A 185 19.28 12.56 -20.61
C LEU A 185 19.73 12.75 -19.16
N LYS A 186 19.31 11.87 -18.24
CA LYS A 186 19.54 12.05 -16.81
C LYS A 186 20.14 10.80 -16.19
N ASP A 187 21.10 11.00 -15.29
CA ASP A 187 21.51 9.93 -14.40
C ASP A 187 20.40 9.66 -13.37
N LEU A 188 19.78 8.48 -13.49
CA LEU A 188 18.75 8.01 -12.56
C LEU A 188 19.27 7.85 -11.13
N SER A 189 20.59 7.84 -10.94
CA SER A 189 21.21 7.76 -9.62
C SER A 189 21.13 9.07 -8.82
N SER A 190 21.08 10.21 -9.51
CA SER A 190 20.98 11.55 -8.91
C SER A 190 19.57 12.15 -8.99
N LEU A 191 18.68 11.58 -9.81
CA LEU A 191 17.34 12.11 -10.01
C LEU A 191 16.45 11.93 -8.77
N ALA A 192 15.86 13.02 -8.28
CA ALA A 192 14.86 12.97 -7.21
C ALA A 192 13.52 12.43 -7.73
N LEU A 193 12.82 11.64 -6.92
CA LEU A 193 11.50 11.07 -7.28
C LEU A 193 10.47 12.18 -7.55
N ASP A 194 10.47 13.24 -6.75
CA ASP A 194 9.53 14.36 -6.90
C ASP A 194 9.75 15.10 -8.23
N GLU A 195 11.01 15.35 -8.61
CA GLU A 195 11.36 15.97 -9.89
C GLU A 195 10.91 15.09 -11.07
N LEU A 196 11.07 13.76 -10.96
CA LEU A 196 10.56 12.83 -11.96
C LEU A 196 9.03 12.93 -12.10
N ILE A 197 8.33 12.90 -10.97
CA ILE A 197 6.87 12.94 -10.91
C ILE A 197 6.35 14.22 -11.57
N GLU A 198 6.94 15.37 -11.25
CA GLU A 198 6.55 16.66 -11.86
C GLU A 198 6.73 16.64 -13.38
N ASN A 199 7.85 16.10 -13.88
CA ASN A 199 8.10 15.97 -15.31
C ASN A 199 7.05 15.10 -16.01
N LEU A 200 6.68 13.98 -15.39
CA LEU A 200 5.67 13.07 -15.92
C LEU A 200 4.27 13.72 -15.94
N LYS A 201 3.89 14.46 -14.90
CA LYS A 201 2.61 15.20 -14.86
C LYS A 201 2.52 16.25 -15.96
N VAL A 202 3.58 17.03 -16.18
CA VAL A 202 3.62 18.02 -17.26
C VAL A 202 3.43 17.34 -18.62
N HIS A 203 4.10 16.21 -18.84
CA HIS A 203 3.98 15.45 -20.07
C HIS A 203 2.58 14.84 -20.25
N GLU A 204 1.93 14.39 -19.17
CA GLU A 204 0.55 13.90 -19.19
C GLU A 204 -0.42 14.94 -19.77
N VAL A 205 -0.29 16.20 -19.33
CA VAL A 205 -1.13 17.30 -19.82
C VAL A 205 -0.93 17.54 -21.32
N VAL A 206 0.30 17.43 -21.82
CA VAL A 206 0.62 17.56 -23.26
C VAL A 206 -0.02 16.42 -24.05
N MET A 207 0.18 15.16 -23.62
CA MET A 207 -0.43 13.98 -24.26
C MET A 207 -1.96 14.07 -24.31
N ASN A 208 -2.59 14.57 -23.24
CA ASN A 208 -4.03 14.73 -23.16
C ASN A 208 -4.56 15.83 -24.10
N LYS A 209 -3.78 16.88 -24.37
CA LYS A 209 -4.14 17.91 -25.36
C LYS A 209 -4.02 17.34 -26.78
N ASP A 210 -2.93 16.66 -27.08
CA ASP A 210 -2.67 16.11 -28.41
C ASP A 210 -3.69 15.02 -28.79
N SER A 211 -4.07 14.18 -27.83
CA SER A 211 -5.11 13.16 -28.05
C SER A 211 -6.48 13.77 -28.34
N LYS A 212 -6.86 14.86 -27.66
CA LYS A 212 -8.10 15.63 -27.95
C LYS A 212 -8.06 16.25 -29.35
N ILE A 213 -6.92 16.85 -29.73
CA ILE A 213 -6.72 17.42 -31.08
C ILE A 213 -6.84 16.33 -32.15
N TYR A 214 -6.19 15.18 -31.93
CA TYR A 214 -6.21 14.06 -32.88
C TYR A 214 -7.61 13.45 -33.03
N LYS A 215 -8.34 13.24 -31.92
CA LYS A 215 -9.73 12.78 -31.96
C LYS A 215 -10.62 13.77 -32.74
N GLY A 216 -10.50 15.07 -32.47
CA GLY A 216 -11.24 16.10 -33.19
C GLY A 216 -10.91 16.17 -34.68
N LYS A 217 -9.64 15.98 -35.07
CA LYS A 217 -9.23 15.87 -36.49
C LYS A 217 -9.80 14.62 -37.16
N LYS A 218 -9.75 13.46 -36.49
CA LYS A 218 -10.29 12.19 -37.00
C LYS A 218 -11.80 12.25 -37.21
N GLU A 219 -12.53 12.87 -36.27
CA GLU A 219 -13.98 13.11 -36.39
C GLU A 219 -14.32 14.06 -37.53
N ARG A 220 -13.56 15.14 -37.72
CA ARG A 220 -13.72 16.04 -38.88
C ARG A 220 -13.49 15.31 -40.20
N ILE A 221 -12.43 14.51 -40.32
CA ILE A 221 -12.15 13.72 -41.55
C ILE A 221 -13.29 12.73 -41.84
N LYS A 222 -13.82 12.03 -40.82
CA LYS A 222 -14.99 11.16 -40.97
C LYS A 222 -16.23 11.93 -41.44
N SER A 223 -16.48 13.13 -40.89
CA SER A 223 -17.63 13.96 -41.28
C SER A 223 -17.54 14.51 -42.70
N ILE A 224 -16.32 14.81 -43.19
CA ILE A 224 -16.08 15.28 -44.56
C ILE A 224 -16.31 14.13 -45.56
N SER A 225 -15.83 12.92 -45.25
CA SER A 225 -16.06 11.72 -46.08
C SER A 225 -17.55 11.39 -46.23
N LEU A 226 -18.34 11.56 -45.16
CA LEU A 226 -19.80 11.37 -45.20
C LEU A 226 -20.52 12.47 -46.00
N LYS A 227 -20.02 13.71 -45.99
CA LYS A 227 -20.58 14.81 -46.79
C LYS A 227 -20.25 14.69 -48.28
N ALA A 228 -19.06 14.20 -48.64
CA ALA A 228 -18.68 13.99 -50.03
C ALA A 228 -19.55 12.95 -50.76
N LYS A 229 -20.22 12.04 -50.03
CA LYS A 229 -21.21 11.10 -50.59
C LYS A 229 -22.60 11.74 -50.85
N LYS A 230 -22.84 12.99 -50.44
CA LYS A 230 -24.18 13.61 -50.51
C LYS A 230 -24.33 14.65 -51.63
N ASP A 231 -23.24 15.08 -52.27
CA ASP A 231 -23.23 16.13 -53.31
C ASP A 231 -23.02 15.62 -54.75
N SER A 232 -23.14 14.32 -55.03
CA SER A 232 -23.32 13.81 -56.40
C SER A 232 -24.78 13.44 -56.63
N SER A 233 -25.49 14.35 -57.31
CA SER A 233 -26.92 14.30 -57.65
C SER A 233 -27.29 13.18 -58.64
N ASP A 234 -28.48 12.61 -58.40
CA ASP A 234 -29.47 11.97 -59.30
C ASP A 234 -29.07 10.90 -60.34
N ASP A 235 -29.51 9.67 -60.03
CA ASP A 235 -30.54 8.88 -60.72
C ASP A 235 -30.17 7.42 -61.00
N GLU A 236 -31.11 6.56 -60.64
CA GLU A 236 -31.32 5.15 -60.99
C GLU A 236 -30.34 4.01 -60.55
N THR A 237 -30.97 3.10 -59.78
CA THR A 237 -30.83 1.62 -59.74
C THR A 237 -29.63 0.88 -59.12
N SER A 238 -30.00 0.02 -58.15
CA SER A 238 -29.45 -1.31 -57.79
C SER A 238 -28.22 -1.49 -56.89
N THR A 239 -28.54 -1.97 -55.67
CA THR A 239 -27.98 -3.18 -55.02
C THR A 239 -26.49 -3.25 -54.64
N SER A 240 -26.21 -3.11 -53.35
CA SER A 240 -25.44 -4.06 -52.52
C SER A 240 -25.44 -3.52 -51.08
N GLY A 241 -26.16 -4.14 -50.16
CA GLY A 241 -25.67 -5.30 -49.40
C GLY A 241 -25.82 -4.90 -47.93
N SER A 242 -27.03 -5.08 -47.39
CA SER A 242 -27.33 -4.82 -45.98
C SER A 242 -26.57 -5.83 -45.13
N ASP A 243 -25.81 -5.34 -44.14
CA ASP A 243 -25.07 -6.13 -43.15
C ASP A 243 -25.98 -7.00 -42.25
N ASP A 244 -27.30 -7.02 -42.49
CA ASP A 244 -28.27 -7.87 -41.79
C ASP A 244 -28.21 -9.36 -42.21
N GLU A 245 -27.55 -9.69 -43.33
CA GLU A 245 -27.47 -11.08 -43.83
C GLU A 245 -26.34 -11.89 -43.19
N GLU A 246 -25.26 -11.24 -42.73
CA GLU A 246 -24.15 -11.89 -42.01
C GLU A 246 -24.56 -12.32 -40.59
N TYR A 247 -25.34 -11.47 -39.89
CA TYR A 247 -25.92 -11.82 -38.59
C TYR A 247 -27.00 -12.91 -38.72
N ALA A 248 -27.80 -12.92 -39.79
CA ALA A 248 -28.80 -13.96 -40.03
C ALA A 248 -28.19 -15.34 -40.36
N MET A 249 -27.03 -15.37 -41.04
CA MET A 249 -26.26 -16.59 -41.32
C MET A 249 -25.56 -17.13 -40.06
N ALA A 250 -25.04 -16.25 -39.19
CA ALA A 250 -24.41 -16.65 -37.93
C ALA A 250 -25.43 -17.29 -36.95
N VAL A 251 -26.64 -16.74 -36.84
CA VAL A 251 -27.71 -17.29 -35.99
C VAL A 251 -28.24 -18.62 -36.52
N ARG A 252 -28.31 -18.81 -37.85
CA ARG A 252 -28.67 -20.11 -38.46
C ARG A 252 -27.63 -21.21 -38.17
N ASN A 253 -26.34 -20.86 -38.20
CA ASN A 253 -25.26 -21.81 -37.93
C ASN A 253 -25.15 -22.21 -36.45
N PHE A 254 -25.51 -21.34 -35.51
CA PHE A 254 -25.50 -21.67 -34.07
C PHE A 254 -26.67 -22.59 -33.65
N LYS A 255 -27.79 -22.59 -34.38
CA LYS A 255 -28.97 -23.44 -34.08
C LYS A 255 -28.84 -24.88 -34.59
N MET A 256 -27.94 -25.12 -35.54
CA MET A 256 -27.67 -26.45 -36.12
C MET A 256 -26.79 -27.34 -35.23
N PHE A 257 -26.04 -26.75 -34.28
CA PHE A 257 -25.13 -27.51 -33.40
C PHE A 257 -25.84 -28.26 -32.26
N PHE A 258 -27.08 -27.89 -31.90
CA PHE A 258 -27.83 -28.51 -30.79
C PHE A 258 -28.95 -29.47 -31.21
N THR A 259 -29.14 -29.74 -32.51
CA THR A 259 -30.28 -30.55 -32.99
C THR A 259 -29.92 -31.82 -33.77
N ARG A 260 -28.65 -32.25 -33.75
CA ARG A 260 -28.24 -33.55 -34.32
C ARG A 260 -27.36 -34.36 -33.36
N LYS A 261 -27.98 -34.87 -32.29
CA LYS A 261 -27.66 -36.22 -31.78
C LYS A 261 -28.96 -36.97 -31.46
N GLY A 262 -29.23 -37.97 -32.30
CA GLY A 262 -29.66 -39.30 -31.86
C GLY A 262 -31.06 -39.46 -31.26
N LYS A 263 -31.97 -39.96 -32.09
CA LYS A 263 -33.21 -40.64 -31.68
C LYS A 263 -32.90 -41.74 -30.65
N PHE A 264 -33.53 -41.71 -29.49
CA PHE A 264 -33.85 -42.92 -28.74
C PHE A 264 -35.37 -43.07 -28.66
N VAL A 265 -35.80 -44.23 -29.16
CA VAL A 265 -37.16 -44.75 -29.18
C VAL A 265 -37.74 -44.77 -27.76
N ARG A 266 -38.98 -44.30 -27.60
CA ARG A 266 -39.78 -44.46 -26.37
C ARG A 266 -40.81 -45.56 -26.58
N GLN A 267 -40.91 -46.48 -25.62
CA GLN A 267 -42.15 -47.05 -25.05
C GLN A 267 -41.80 -48.12 -23.99
N PRO A 268 -42.71 -48.52 -23.09
CA PRO A 268 -43.58 -47.73 -22.22
C PRO A 268 -43.40 -48.09 -20.72
N ARG A 269 -44.10 -47.32 -19.91
CA ARG A 269 -44.16 -47.24 -18.44
C ARG A 269 -44.75 -48.50 -17.78
N GLU A 270 -44.12 -49.00 -16.72
CA GLU A 270 -44.81 -49.74 -15.66
C GLU A 270 -44.53 -49.13 -14.28
N GLU A 271 -45.63 -49.00 -13.54
CA GLU A 271 -45.73 -48.52 -12.18
C GLU A 271 -45.25 -49.58 -11.18
N ARG A 272 -44.70 -49.15 -10.04
CA ARG A 272 -44.91 -49.71 -8.68
C ARG A 272 -44.06 -48.90 -7.69
N LYS A 273 -44.70 -48.10 -6.84
CA LYS A 273 -45.11 -48.40 -5.45
C LYS A 273 -43.97 -48.22 -4.42
N SER A 274 -44.17 -47.17 -3.61
CA SER A 274 -43.99 -47.11 -2.16
C SER A 274 -42.84 -47.88 -1.50
N LEU A 275 -42.00 -47.16 -0.76
CA LEU A 275 -41.96 -47.18 0.71
C LEU A 275 -41.23 -45.94 1.22
#